data_AF-A0AAD8IBK0-F1
#
_entry.id   AF-A0AAD8IBK0-F1
#
_cell.length_a   1.000
_cell.length_b   1.000
_cell.length_c   1.000
_cell.angle_alpha   90.00
_cell.angle_beta   90.00
_cell.angle_gamma   90.00
#
_symmetry.space_group_name_H-M   'P 1'
#
loop_
_entity.id
_entity.type
_entity.pdbx_description
1 polymer ?
#
loop_
_entity_poly.entity_id
_entity_poly.type
_entity_poly.pdbx_seq_one_letter_code
_entity_poly.pdbx_strand_id
1 'polypeptide(L)'
;MNFIGLSTARNSGKDCYNMLNHYPCSTNIWSDIWKVPVPPKICTFLWKFEHGVIPTNLLFSNRMGTSNVPSICKWCNGSDESQQHLFFDCQLACWGWECLESWWSINIKHLLRPVSSLSVLCVGK
;
A
#
# COMPACT_ATOMS: atom_id res chain seq x y z
N MET A 1 -15.37 -15.55 -7.13
CA MET A 1 -14.13 -15.11 -6.45
C MET A 1 -14.31 -15.43 -4.98
N ASN A 2 -13.93 -16.65 -4.58
CA ASN A 2 -14.28 -17.18 -3.27
C ASN A 2 -13.21 -16.78 -2.24
N PHE A 3 -13.62 -15.94 -1.30
CA PHE A 3 -12.92 -15.67 -0.06
C PHE A 3 -12.88 -16.98 0.76
N ILE A 4 -11.70 -17.59 0.86
CA ILE A 4 -11.46 -18.63 1.86
C ILE A 4 -10.92 -17.94 3.10
N GLY A 5 -11.66 -18.10 4.20
CA GLY A 5 -11.45 -17.42 5.47
C GLY A 5 -10.07 -17.68 6.08
N LEU A 6 -9.57 -16.66 6.76
CA LEU A 6 -8.43 -16.76 7.66
C LEU A 6 -8.90 -16.47 9.08
N SER A 7 -9.49 -17.47 9.72
CA SER A 7 -9.49 -17.58 11.17
C SER A 7 -8.22 -18.30 11.61
N THR A 8 -7.46 -17.64 12.48
CA THR A 8 -6.39 -18.16 13.34
C THR A 8 -5.21 -18.88 12.67
N ALA A 9 -4.02 -18.24 12.60
CA ALA A 9 -2.76 -18.98 12.72
C ALA A 9 -1.56 -18.08 13.02
N ARG A 10 -0.67 -18.61 13.85
CA ARG A 10 0.56 -18.07 14.41
C ARG A 10 1.53 -17.46 13.39
N ASN A 11 2.27 -16.46 13.86
CA ASN A 11 3.49 -15.91 13.26
C ASN A 11 4.58 -16.99 13.06
N SER A 12 4.52 -17.75 11.97
CA SER A 12 5.64 -18.58 11.52
C SER A 12 6.04 -18.11 10.12
N GLY A 13 7.29 -17.70 9.93
CA GLY A 13 7.80 -17.27 8.63
C GLY A 13 7.66 -18.34 7.52
N LYS A 14 7.49 -19.62 7.91
CA LYS A 14 7.25 -20.74 6.99
C LYS A 14 5.84 -20.71 6.38
N ASP A 15 4.84 -20.23 7.11
CA ASP A 15 3.45 -20.18 6.62
C ASP A 15 3.30 -19.08 5.57
N CYS A 16 3.96 -17.94 5.77
CA CYS A 16 4.06 -16.88 4.76
C CYS A 16 4.76 -17.37 3.48
N TYR A 17 5.85 -18.14 3.62
CA TYR A 17 6.57 -18.71 2.47
C TYR A 17 5.73 -19.72 1.69
N ASN A 18 4.95 -20.57 2.36
CA ASN A 18 4.09 -21.55 1.71
C ASN A 18 2.87 -20.91 1.03
N MET A 19 2.33 -19.82 1.59
CA MET A 19 1.27 -19.04 0.95
C MET A 19 1.73 -18.39 -0.36
N LEU A 20 3.01 -18.01 -0.46
CA LEU A 20 3.58 -17.43 -1.70
C LEU A 20 3.59 -18.41 -2.87
N ASN A 21 3.80 -19.70 -2.60
CA ASN A 21 3.93 -20.72 -3.64
C ASN A 21 2.58 -21.14 -4.26
N HIS A 22 1.45 -20.73 -3.68
CA HIS A 22 0.11 -21.15 -4.12
C HIS A 22 -0.63 -20.13 -4.99
N TYR A 23 -0.10 -18.92 -5.18
CA TYR A 23 -0.69 -17.95 -6.12
C TYR A 23 -0.14 -18.18 -7.54
N PRO A 24 -1.00 -18.41 -8.55
CA PRO A 24 -0.56 -18.57 -9.94
C PRO A 24 -0.30 -17.19 -10.54
N CYS A 25 0.74 -16.51 -10.07
CA CYS A 25 1.27 -15.33 -10.75
C CYS A 25 2.34 -15.81 -11.73
N SER A 26 2.05 -15.64 -13.01
CA SER A 26 2.97 -15.95 -14.10
C SER A 26 4.27 -15.19 -13.92
N THR A 27 5.37 -15.92 -13.72
CA THR A 27 6.75 -15.48 -13.41
C THR A 27 7.00 -15.12 -11.95
N ASN A 28 8.00 -15.76 -11.35
CA ASN A 28 8.41 -15.59 -9.95
C ASN A 28 9.14 -14.23 -9.77
N ILE A 29 8.41 -13.13 -9.93
CA ILE A 29 8.89 -11.74 -9.74
C ILE A 29 9.62 -11.59 -8.39
N TRP A 30 9.15 -12.32 -7.37
CA TRP A 30 9.79 -12.36 -6.06
C TRP A 30 11.23 -12.83 -6.13
N SER A 31 11.54 -13.87 -6.91
CA SER A 31 12.91 -14.35 -7.06
C SER A 31 13.87 -13.27 -7.56
N ASP A 32 13.40 -12.32 -8.37
CA ASP A 32 14.21 -11.21 -8.86
C ASP A 32 14.26 -10.06 -7.86
N ILE A 33 13.14 -9.73 -7.19
CA ILE A 33 13.09 -8.74 -6.11
C ILE A 33 14.07 -9.09 -4.98
N TRP A 34 14.16 -10.36 -4.58
CA TRP A 34 15.07 -10.80 -3.52
C TRP A 34 16.55 -10.77 -3.93
N LYS A 35 16.88 -10.72 -5.23
CA LYS A 35 18.26 -10.60 -5.74
C LYS A 35 18.73 -9.15 -5.83
N VAL A 36 17.80 -8.18 -5.80
CA VAL A 36 18.17 -6.76 -5.90
C VAL A 36 19.01 -6.38 -4.67
N PRO A 37 20.12 -5.62 -4.83
CA PRO A 37 20.97 -5.17 -3.73
C PRO A 37 20.32 -4.01 -2.96
N VAL A 38 19.13 -4.25 -2.42
CA VAL A 38 18.39 -3.33 -1.54
C VAL A 38 18.35 -3.89 -0.13
N PRO A 39 18.22 -3.03 0.90
CA PRO A 39 17.99 -3.49 2.26
C PRO A 39 16.81 -4.47 2.34
N PRO A 40 16.91 -5.60 3.08
CA PRO A 40 15.82 -6.59 3.19
C PRO A 40 14.48 -6.03 3.66
N LYS A 41 14.50 -4.89 4.38
CA LYS A 41 13.31 -4.14 4.79
C LYS A 41 12.49 -3.66 3.60
N ILE A 42 13.12 -3.27 2.50
CA ILE A 42 12.45 -2.81 1.28
C ILE A 42 11.76 -3.99 0.58
N CYS A 43 12.45 -5.13 0.44
CA CYS A 43 11.83 -6.33 -0.13
C CYS A 43 10.63 -6.81 0.71
N THR A 44 10.78 -6.78 2.04
CA THR A 44 9.67 -7.11 2.96
C THR A 44 8.52 -6.12 2.83
N PHE A 45 8.81 -4.84 2.64
CA PHE A 45 7.80 -3.81 2.42
C PHE A 45 7.04 -4.04 1.10
N LEU A 46 7.75 -4.27 -0.01
CA LEU A 46 7.15 -4.59 -1.31
C LEU A 46 6.26 -5.83 -1.21
N TRP A 47 6.72 -6.84 -0.48
CA TRP A 47 5.93 -8.04 -0.21
C TRP A 47 4.63 -7.73 0.52
N LYS A 48 4.69 -6.91 1.56
CA LYS A 48 3.50 -6.48 2.30
C LYS A 48 2.55 -5.63 1.45
N PHE A 49 3.11 -4.80 0.57
CA PHE A 49 2.37 -3.96 -0.35
C PHE A 49 1.57 -4.82 -1.34
N GLU A 50 2.24 -5.73 -2.04
CA GLU A 50 1.61 -6.62 -3.03
C GLU A 50 0.50 -7.49 -2.42
N HIS A 51 0.70 -7.96 -1.18
CA HIS A 51 -0.26 -8.83 -0.50
C HIS A 51 -1.39 -8.09 0.20
N GLY A 52 -1.47 -6.75 0.14
CA GLY A 52 -2.58 -6.05 0.76
C GLY A 52 -2.53 -6.05 2.30
N VAL A 53 -1.36 -6.26 2.91
CA VAL A 53 -1.23 -6.44 4.39
C VAL A 53 -0.58 -5.27 5.13
N ILE A 54 -0.22 -4.18 4.44
CA ILE A 54 0.19 -2.93 5.09
C ILE A 54 -0.96 -2.42 5.96
N PRO A 55 -0.71 -2.06 7.23
CA PRO A 55 -1.73 -1.52 8.11
C PRO A 55 -2.19 -0.16 7.57
N THR A 56 -3.43 -0.10 7.12
CA THR A 56 -4.11 1.15 6.76
C THR A 56 -5.41 1.25 7.55
N ASN A 57 -5.95 2.46 7.75
CA ASN A 57 -7.20 2.61 8.50
C ASN A 57 -8.36 1.82 7.87
N LEU A 58 -8.40 1.71 6.53
CA LEU A 58 -9.38 0.88 5.84
C LEU A 58 -9.18 -0.63 6.11
N LEU A 59 -7.94 -1.11 6.11
CA LEU A 59 -7.67 -2.52 6.45
C LEU A 59 -8.02 -2.81 7.92
N PHE A 60 -7.76 -1.84 8.79
CA PHE A 60 -8.03 -1.95 10.22
C PHE A 60 -9.52 -1.95 10.53
N SER A 61 -10.30 -1.03 9.94
CA SER A 61 -11.76 -0.99 10.11
C SER A 61 -12.41 -2.28 9.61
N ASN A 62 -11.97 -2.79 8.46
CA ASN A 62 -12.47 -4.04 7.88
C ASN A 62 -12.16 -5.27 8.74
N ARG A 63 -10.97 -5.33 9.37
CA ARG A 63 -10.55 -6.49 10.18
C ARG A 63 -11.17 -6.50 11.57
N MET A 64 -11.34 -5.33 12.19
CA MET A 64 -11.88 -5.26 13.56
C MET A 64 -13.41 -5.31 13.61
N GLY A 65 -14.09 -5.16 12.47
CA GLY A 65 -15.56 -5.18 12.42
C GLY A 65 -16.21 -4.00 13.16
N THR A 66 -15.43 -3.00 13.52
CA THR A 66 -15.87 -1.84 14.29
C THR A 66 -16.23 -0.72 13.32
N SER A 67 -17.54 -0.50 13.10
CA SER A 67 -18.07 0.62 12.30
C SER A 67 -17.70 2.01 12.83
N ASN A 68 -17.19 2.09 14.07
CA ASN A 68 -16.88 3.35 14.74
C ASN A 68 -15.45 3.86 14.50
N VAL A 69 -14.60 3.11 13.78
CA VAL A 69 -13.26 3.60 13.43
C VAL A 69 -13.32 4.24 12.05
N PRO A 70 -13.04 5.55 11.92
CA PRO A 70 -13.04 6.20 10.61
C PRO A 70 -11.92 5.61 9.75
N SER A 71 -12.28 5.09 8.58
CA SER A 71 -11.36 4.62 7.54
C SER A 71 -10.67 5.77 6.80
N ILE A 72 -11.10 7.00 7.04
CA ILE A 72 -10.64 8.22 6.37
C ILE A 72 -9.15 8.45 6.64
N CYS A 73 -8.43 8.85 5.59
CA CYS A 73 -7.04 9.28 5.67
C CYS A 73 -6.93 10.58 6.46
N LYS A 74 -6.14 10.56 7.54
CA LYS A 74 -5.95 11.72 8.43
C LYS A 74 -5.10 12.85 7.82
N TRP A 75 -4.45 12.59 6.70
CA TRP A 75 -3.57 13.55 6.04
C TRP A 75 -4.33 14.44 5.06
N CYS A 76 -5.22 13.85 4.27
CA CYS A 76 -5.99 14.58 3.26
C CYS A 76 -7.46 14.82 3.66
N ASN A 77 -7.98 14.05 4.63
CA ASN A 77 -9.38 14.05 5.07
C ASN A 77 -10.43 13.88 3.94
N GLY A 78 -10.02 13.49 2.74
CA GLY A 78 -10.88 13.46 1.55
C GLY A 78 -11.33 12.07 1.11
N SER A 79 -10.57 11.02 1.45
CA SER A 79 -10.87 9.65 1.05
C SER A 79 -10.40 8.63 2.09
N ASP A 80 -10.85 7.39 1.95
CA ASP A 80 -10.40 6.29 2.79
C ASP A 80 -8.91 6.00 2.63
N GLU A 81 -8.26 5.70 3.75
CA GLU A 81 -6.86 5.30 3.82
C GLU A 81 -6.71 3.84 3.36
N SER A 82 -6.65 3.66 2.05
CA SER A 82 -6.21 2.44 1.40
C SER A 82 -4.70 2.47 1.15
N GLN A 83 -4.10 1.33 0.79
CA GLN A 83 -2.67 1.28 0.44
C GLN A 83 -2.36 2.12 -0.79
N GLN A 84 -3.22 2.06 -1.81
CA GLN A 84 -3.08 2.88 -3.02
C GLN A 84 -3.16 4.36 -2.66
N HIS A 85 -4.14 4.75 -1.84
CA HIS A 85 -4.27 6.13 -1.39
C HIS A 85 -3.03 6.58 -0.62
N LEU A 86 -2.57 5.79 0.36
CA LEU A 86 -1.45 6.14 1.22
C LEU A 86 -0.15 6.36 0.45
N PHE A 87 0.08 5.63 -0.65
CA PHE A 87 1.34 5.68 -1.40
C PHE A 87 1.26 6.44 -2.73
N PHE A 88 0.10 6.64 -3.34
CA PHE A 88 0.02 7.21 -4.70
C PHE A 88 -1.03 8.31 -4.88
N ASP A 89 -2.14 8.29 -4.14
CA ASP A 89 -3.22 9.27 -4.34
C ASP A 89 -3.29 10.35 -3.27
N CYS A 90 -2.70 10.12 -2.09
CA CYS A 90 -2.71 11.10 -1.00
C CYS A 90 -1.86 12.30 -1.34
N GLN A 91 -2.35 13.51 -1.01
CA GLN A 91 -1.62 14.77 -1.19
C GLN A 91 -0.18 14.71 -0.64
N LEU A 92 -0.02 14.10 0.54
CA LEU A 92 1.29 13.91 1.17
C LEU A 92 2.20 13.00 0.35
N ALA A 93 1.65 11.91 -0.21
CA ALA A 93 2.40 10.99 -1.04
C ALA A 93 2.86 11.69 -2.33
N CYS A 94 1.96 12.40 -3.01
CA CYS A 94 2.30 13.18 -4.20
C CYS A 94 3.45 14.15 -3.93
N TRP A 95 3.39 14.91 -2.83
CA TRP A 95 4.48 15.82 -2.44
C TRP A 95 5.81 15.09 -2.19
N GLY A 96 5.78 13.98 -1.47
CA GLY A 96 6.99 13.18 -1.21
C GLY A 96 7.64 12.68 -2.51
N TRP A 97 6.81 12.24 -3.47
CA TRP A 97 7.26 11.79 -4.77
C TRP A 97 7.81 12.94 -5.63
N GLU A 98 7.15 14.10 -5.67
CA GLU A 98 7.65 15.30 -6.37
C GLU A 98 9.03 15.74 -5.83
N CYS A 99 9.20 15.73 -4.50
CA CYS A 99 10.50 15.99 -3.90
C CYS A 99 11.55 14.96 -4.33
N LEU A 100 11.20 13.67 -4.34
CA LEU A 100 12.11 12.61 -4.79
C LEU A 100 12.50 12.75 -6.27
N GLU A 101 11.54 13.07 -7.15
CA GLU A 101 11.80 13.34 -8.57
C GLU A 101 12.80 14.48 -8.72
N SER A 102 12.63 15.57 -7.97
CA SER A 102 13.57 16.70 -7.97
C SER A 102 14.98 16.32 -7.51
N TRP A 103 15.12 15.33 -6.62
CA TRP A 103 16.40 14.94 -6.05
C TRP A 103 17.12 13.87 -6.88
N TRP A 104 16.38 12.95 -7.51
CA TRP A 104 16.96 11.78 -8.20
C TRP A 104 16.74 11.83 -9.73
N SER A 105 16.09 12.84 -10.31
CA SER A 105 15.83 12.87 -11.77
C SER A 105 15.12 11.61 -12.29
N ILE A 106 14.28 10.97 -11.46
CA ILE A 106 13.48 9.79 -11.85
C ILE A 106 12.11 10.27 -12.31
N ASN A 107 11.67 9.88 -13.52
CA ASN A 107 10.33 10.17 -13.99
C ASN A 107 9.32 9.18 -13.41
N ILE A 108 8.60 9.61 -12.37
CA ILE A 108 7.59 8.80 -11.66
C ILE A 108 6.16 9.28 -11.92
N LYS A 109 5.97 10.21 -12.86
CA LYS A 109 4.67 10.82 -13.18
C LYS A 109 3.62 9.80 -13.63
N HIS A 110 4.06 8.66 -14.17
CA HIS A 110 3.19 7.56 -14.56
C HIS A 110 2.66 6.74 -13.36
N LEU A 111 3.32 6.83 -12.20
CA LEU A 111 2.91 6.15 -10.96
C LEU A 111 1.98 7.01 -10.11
N LEU A 112 2.08 8.33 -10.24
CA LEU A 112 1.18 9.27 -9.60
C LEU A 112 -0.11 9.36 -10.40
N ARG A 113 -1.24 9.07 -9.77
CA ARG A 113 -2.52 9.46 -10.37
C ARG A 113 -2.69 10.96 -10.12
N PRO A 114 -2.92 11.78 -11.16
CA PRO A 114 -3.30 13.16 -10.93
C PRO A 114 -4.60 13.13 -10.10
N VAL A 115 -4.63 13.92 -9.03
CA VAL A 115 -5.86 14.24 -8.30
C VAL A 115 -6.72 15.13 -9.21
N SER A 116 -7.23 14.56 -10.30
CA SER A 116 -8.17 15.27 -11.16
C SER A 116 -9.55 15.16 -10.54
N SER A 117 -9.98 16.28 -9.96
CA SER A 117 -11.35 16.65 -9.61
C SER A 117 -11.90 16.20 -8.24
N LEU A 118 -11.28 16.64 -7.15
CA LEU A 118 -12.04 17.23 -6.04
C LEU A 118 -11.31 18.49 -5.54
N SER A 119 -11.73 19.62 -6.10
CA SER A 119 -11.64 20.99 -5.57
C SER A 119 -10.41 21.37 -4.73
N VAL A 120 -9.64 22.28 -5.32
CA VAL A 120 -8.78 23.30 -4.69
C VAL A 120 -9.59 24.25 -3.76
N LEU A 121 -10.55 23.77 -2.98
CA LEU A 121 -11.32 24.61 -2.05
C LEU A 121 -11.52 23.87 -0.72
N CYS A 122 -10.44 23.81 0.06
CA CYS A 122 -10.49 23.85 1.54
C CYS A 122 -9.07 24.13 2.07
N VAL A 123 -8.41 25.16 1.52
CA VAL A 123 -7.47 25.95 2.34
C VAL A 123 -8.35 26.89 3.15
N GLY A 124 -8.24 26.78 4.47
CA GLY A 124 -9.14 27.40 5.44
C GLY A 124 -9.29 28.92 5.32
N LYS A 125 -10.43 29.37 5.84
CA LYS A 125 -10.47 30.61 6.62
C LYS A 125 -9.71 30.40 7.93
#